data_AF-A0A939FJA9-F1
#
_entry.id   AF-A0A939FJA9-F1
#
_cell.length_a   1.000
_cell.length_b   1.000
_cell.length_c   1.000
_cell.angle_alpha   90.00
_cell.angle_beta   90.00
_cell.angle_gamma   90.00
#
_symmetry.space_group_name_H-M   'P 1'
#
loop_
_entity.id
_entity.type
_entity.pdbx_description
1 polymer ?
#
loop_
_entity_poly.entity_id
_entity_poly.type
_entity_poly.pdbx_seq_one_letter_code
_entity_poly.pdbx_strand_id
1 'polypeptide(L)'
;SRPVLEHLANDTAELVRLAVIDHDDMVWVAAYQGTRSGLRYDPDSGSTVTLSCSATGFAWMAHVPEEIALQKILRQGITSREDSGPRAPQTIDEIRAEPTR
;
A
#
# COMPACT_ATOMS: atom_id res chain seq x y z
N SER A 1 16.73 -3.95 -11.32
CA SER A 1 15.84 -4.31 -10.19
C SER A 1 14.69 -5.25 -10.59
N ARG A 2 14.16 -5.15 -11.83
CA ARG A 2 13.15 -6.06 -12.43
C ARG A 2 13.23 -7.57 -12.09
N PRO A 3 14.42 -8.21 -12.06
CA PRO A 3 14.49 -9.67 -11.89
C PRO A 3 13.94 -10.17 -10.55
N VAL A 4 14.10 -9.41 -9.47
CA VAL A 4 13.78 -9.89 -8.11
C VAL A 4 12.28 -9.91 -7.86
N LEU A 5 11.56 -8.87 -8.28
CA LEU A 5 10.11 -8.80 -8.09
C LEU A 5 9.36 -9.79 -8.99
N GLU A 6 9.84 -9.98 -10.21
CA GLU A 6 9.29 -10.97 -11.14
C GLU A 6 9.54 -12.40 -10.63
N HIS A 7 10.75 -12.68 -10.11
CA HIS A 7 11.05 -13.97 -9.49
C HIS A 7 10.14 -14.24 -8.28
N LEU A 8 10.01 -13.27 -7.38
CA LEU A 8 9.13 -13.39 -6.21
C LEU A 8 7.66 -13.63 -6.60
N ALA A 9 7.17 -12.91 -7.62
CA ALA A 9 5.81 -13.12 -8.12
C ALA A 9 5.64 -14.54 -8.65
N ASN A 10 6.57 -15.03 -9.47
CA ASN A 10 6.52 -16.38 -10.02
C ASN A 10 6.56 -17.46 -8.93
N ASP A 11 7.42 -17.30 -7.91
CA ASP A 11 7.58 -18.28 -6.85
C ASP A 11 6.34 -18.35 -5.93
N THR A 12 5.67 -17.20 -5.71
CA THR A 12 4.47 -17.12 -4.86
C THR A 12 3.16 -17.35 -5.63
N ALA A 13 3.19 -17.23 -6.96
CA ALA A 13 2.02 -17.12 -7.83
C ALA A 13 1.10 -15.92 -7.52
N GLU A 14 1.54 -14.95 -6.71
CA GLU A 14 0.75 -13.81 -6.25
C GLU A 14 1.03 -12.53 -7.06
N LEU A 15 0.27 -11.47 -6.75
CA LEU A 15 0.57 -10.12 -7.20
C LEU A 15 1.62 -9.46 -6.30
N VAL A 16 2.76 -9.11 -6.87
CA VAL A 16 3.82 -8.34 -6.19
C VAL A 16 3.80 -6.91 -6.69
N ARG A 17 3.68 -5.94 -5.78
CA ARG A 17 3.71 -4.50 -6.11
C ARG A 17 4.89 -3.83 -5.42
N LEU A 18 5.49 -2.87 -6.11
CA LEU A 18 6.52 -1.99 -5.56
C LEU A 18 5.98 -0.56 -5.51
N ALA A 19 6.05 0.03 -4.32
CA ALA A 19 5.84 1.45 -4.12
C ALA A 19 7.13 2.14 -3.74
N VAL A 20 7.26 3.41 -4.09
CA VAL A 20 8.34 4.30 -3.65
C VAL A 20 7.73 5.58 -3.09
N ILE A 21 8.47 6.24 -2.21
CA ILE A 21 8.15 7.61 -1.83
C ILE A 21 8.72 8.53 -2.91
N ASP A 22 7.85 9.31 -3.53
CA ASP A 22 8.21 10.43 -4.39
C ASP A 22 7.72 11.73 -3.74
N HIS A 23 8.66 12.62 -3.40
CA HIS A 23 8.42 13.81 -2.59
C HIS A 23 7.60 13.51 -1.32
N ASP A 24 6.31 13.82 -1.35
CA ASP A 24 5.41 13.65 -0.23
C ASP A 24 4.50 12.42 -0.33
N ASP A 25 4.37 11.84 -1.52
CA ASP A 25 3.41 10.80 -1.83
C ASP A 25 4.08 9.44 -1.99
N MET A 26 3.39 8.39 -1.56
CA MET A 26 3.79 7.03 -1.88
C MET A 26 3.08 6.61 -3.16
N VAL A 27 3.84 6.19 -4.17
CA VAL A 27 3.32 5.88 -5.51
C VAL A 27 3.67 4.46 -5.93
N TRP A 28 2.72 3.76 -6.56
CA TRP A 28 2.98 2.47 -7.18
C TRP A 28 3.81 2.65 -8.46
N VAL A 29 5.00 2.05 -8.51
CA VAL A 29 5.91 2.16 -9.67
C VAL A 29 6.10 0.86 -10.44
N ALA A 30 5.69 -0.27 -9.88
CA ALA A 30 5.67 -1.54 -10.60
C ALA A 30 4.67 -2.54 -10.01
N ALA A 31 4.18 -3.43 -10.85
CA ALA A 31 3.36 -4.58 -10.50
C ALA A 31 3.77 -5.80 -11.34
N TYR A 32 3.85 -6.97 -10.72
CA TYR A 32 4.17 -8.25 -11.34
C TYR A 32 3.19 -9.31 -10.85
N GLN A 33 2.50 -9.98 -11.77
CA GLN A 33 1.56 -11.05 -11.45
C GLN A 33 2.23 -12.40 -11.73
N GLY A 34 2.31 -13.26 -10.71
CA GLY A 34 2.87 -14.62 -10.84
C GLY A 34 1.93 -15.63 -11.49
N THR A 35 0.62 -15.52 -11.18
CA THR A 35 -0.38 -16.42 -11.77
C THR A 35 -0.55 -16.15 -13.27
N ARG A 36 -0.40 -17.22 -14.07
CA ARG A 36 -0.47 -17.19 -15.54
C ARG A 36 -1.89 -17.43 -16.11
N SER A 37 -2.85 -17.80 -15.26
CA SER A 37 -4.26 -18.05 -15.63
C SER A 37 -5.22 -17.50 -14.58
N GLY A 38 -6.05 -16.53 -14.96
CA GLY A 38 -6.96 -15.82 -14.04
C GLY A 38 -6.89 -14.32 -14.26
N LEU A 39 -7.85 -13.59 -13.67
CA LEU A 39 -8.06 -12.15 -13.85
C LEU A 39 -6.73 -11.38 -13.74
N ARG A 40 -6.34 -10.66 -14.80
CA ARG A 40 -5.20 -9.74 -14.74
C ARG A 40 -5.67 -8.47 -14.05
N TYR A 41 -5.40 -8.36 -12.75
CA TYR A 41 -5.61 -7.11 -12.03
C TYR A 41 -4.57 -6.11 -12.57
N ASP A 42 -5.03 -5.10 -13.30
CA ASP A 42 -4.21 -3.99 -13.81
C ASP A 42 -4.59 -2.73 -13.04
N PRO A 43 -4.13 -2.57 -11.78
CA PRO A 43 -4.31 -1.32 -11.09
C PRO A 43 -3.34 -0.32 -11.72
N ASP A 44 -3.87 0.79 -12.24
CA ASP A 44 -3.08 1.82 -12.90
C ASP A 44 -1.77 2.13 -12.14
N SER A 45 -0.66 1.93 -12.85
CA SER A 45 0.66 2.38 -12.40
C SER A 45 0.64 3.90 -12.37
N GLY A 46 0.73 4.49 -11.18
CA GLY A 46 0.55 5.94 -10.96
C GLY A 46 -0.48 6.30 -9.88
N SER A 47 -1.30 5.34 -9.43
CA SER A 47 -2.16 5.56 -8.27
C SER A 47 -1.32 5.71 -6.99
N THR A 48 -1.68 6.67 -6.14
CA THR A 48 -1.07 6.81 -4.80
C THR A 48 -1.48 5.66 -3.89
N VAL A 49 -0.56 5.25 -3.01
CA VAL A 49 -0.82 4.25 -1.98
C VAL A 49 -1.65 4.90 -0.87
N THR A 50 -2.81 4.33 -0.54
CA THR A 50 -3.59 4.77 0.62
C THR A 50 -2.86 4.37 1.91
N LEU A 51 -2.31 5.34 2.62
CA LEU A 51 -1.47 5.12 3.80
C LEU A 51 -2.29 4.58 4.99
N SER A 52 -3.54 5.02 5.12
CA SER A 52 -4.42 4.67 6.25
C SER A 52 -5.00 3.25 6.19
N CYS A 53 -4.95 2.58 5.03
CA CYS A 53 -5.65 1.31 4.84
C CYS A 53 -4.91 0.31 3.93
N SER A 54 -3.59 0.44 3.78
CA SER A 54 -2.79 -0.53 3.02
C SER A 54 -1.62 -1.06 3.85
N ALA A 55 -1.31 -2.35 3.68
CA ALA A 55 -0.18 -2.98 4.35
C ALA A 55 1.15 -2.27 4.05
N THR A 56 1.33 -1.78 2.82
CA THR A 56 2.51 -1.01 2.42
C THR A 56 2.58 0.34 3.14
N GLY A 57 1.44 1.02 3.31
CA GLY A 57 1.33 2.23 4.13
C GLY A 57 1.77 1.97 5.57
N PHE A 58 1.19 0.95 6.21
CA PHE A 58 1.56 0.56 7.58
C PHE A 58 3.03 0.18 7.72
N ALA A 59 3.58 -0.60 6.78
CA ALA A 59 4.99 -0.99 6.80
C ALA A 59 5.94 0.22 6.71
N TRP A 60 5.60 1.22 5.91
CA TRP A 60 6.37 2.46 5.84
C TRP A 60 6.25 3.30 7.12
N MET A 61 5.03 3.44 7.66
CA MET A 61 4.79 4.16 8.91
C MET A 61 5.58 3.58 10.08
N ALA A 62 5.77 2.27 10.13
CA ALA A 62 6.58 1.60 11.15
C ALA A 62 8.07 2.00 11.14
N HIS A 63 8.56 2.63 10.05
CA HIS A 63 9.98 3.01 9.88
C HIS A 63 10.22 4.53 9.93
N VAL A 64 9.17 5.35 10.07
CA VAL A 64 9.30 6.82 10.17
C VAL A 64 8.76 7.33 11.51
N PRO A 65 9.16 8.53 11.97
CA PRO A 65 8.57 9.12 13.15
C PRO A 65 7.05 9.25 13.00
N GLU A 66 6.31 8.91 14.05
CA GLU A 66 4.84 8.90 14.05
C GLU A 66 4.25 10.23 13.56
N GLU A 67 4.81 11.36 13.98
CA GLU A 67 4.35 12.67 13.57
C GLU A 67 4.45 12.90 12.05
N ILE A 68 5.50 12.38 11.41
CA ILE A 68 5.65 12.45 9.94
C ILE A 68 4.61 11.57 9.25
N ALA A 69 4.35 10.37 9.79
CA ALA A 69 3.33 9.48 9.27
C ALA A 69 1.92 10.10 9.36
N LEU A 70 1.57 10.64 10.54
CA LEU A 70 0.27 11.26 10.79
C LEU A 70 0.06 12.50 9.93
N GLN A 71 1.08 13.37 9.78
CA GLN A 71 0.99 14.53 8.90
C GLN A 71 0.65 14.13 7.46
N LYS A 72 1.26 13.06 6.95
CA LYS A 72 0.97 12.58 5.59
C LYS A 72 -0.40 11.93 5.47
N ILE A 73 -0.82 11.11 6.44
CA ILE A 73 -2.18 10.54 6.46
C ILE A 73 -3.23 11.65 6.46
N LEU A 74 -3.07 12.67 7.30
CA LEU A 74 -4.01 13.77 7.40
C LEU A 74 -4.08 14.59 6.12
N ARG A 75 -2.95 14.77 5.41
CA ARG A 75 -2.92 15.41 4.09
C ARG A 75 -3.61 14.58 3.02
N GLN A 76 -3.42 13.26 3.01
CA GLN A 76 -4.06 12.35 2.06
C GLN A 76 -5.56 12.18 2.35
N GLY A 77 -5.96 12.33 3.61
CA GLY A 77 -7.30 12.02 4.10
C GLY A 77 -7.44 10.55 4.49
N ILE A 78 -8.37 10.29 5.42
CA ILE A 78 -8.74 8.92 5.80
C ILE A 78 -9.89 8.49 4.88
N THR A 79 -9.70 7.40 4.15
CA THR A 79 -10.72 6.88 3.23
C THR A 79 -11.93 6.33 3.97
N SER A 80 -13.11 6.43 3.36
CA SER A 80 -14.34 5.90 3.95
C SER A 80 -14.37 4.36 3.89
N ARG A 81 -15.16 3.73 4.77
CA ARG A 81 -15.42 2.28 4.68
C ARG A 81 -16.17 1.88 3.39
N GLU A 82 -16.88 2.82 2.77
CA GLU A 82 -17.55 2.59 1.49
C GLU A 82 -16.51 2.41 0.37
N ASP A 83 -15.43 3.19 0.40
CA ASP A 83 -14.37 3.17 -0.62
C ASP A 83 -13.31 2.09 -0.36
N SER A 84 -13.01 1.79 0.91
CA SER A 84 -11.87 0.93 1.32
C SER A 84 -12.28 -0.37 2.02
N GLY A 85 -13.59 -0.62 2.14
CA GLY A 85 -14.15 -1.83 2.72
C GLY A 85 -14.48 -1.73 4.22
N PRO A 86 -15.24 -2.71 4.75
CA PRO A 86 -15.90 -2.60 6.06
C PRO A 86 -14.93 -2.53 7.24
N ARG A 87 -13.66 -2.92 7.06
CA ARG A 87 -12.63 -2.87 8.11
C ARG A 87 -11.68 -1.67 7.98
N ALA A 88 -11.89 -0.76 7.03
CA ALA A 88 -11.03 0.40 6.86
C ALA A 88 -11.03 1.28 8.13
N PRO A 89 -9.87 1.64 8.70
CA PRO A 89 -9.78 2.57 9.81
C PRO A 89 -10.46 3.90 9.48
N GLN A 90 -11.20 4.49 10.42
CA GLN A 90 -11.88 5.77 10.23
C GLN A 90 -11.33 6.89 11.13
N THR A 91 -10.46 6.56 12.09
CA THR A 91 -9.89 7.51 13.05
C THR A 91 -8.39 7.28 13.21
N ILE A 92 -7.69 8.30 13.70
CA ILE A 92 -6.26 8.20 14.01
C ILE A 92 -5.99 7.12 15.07
N ASP A 93 -6.88 6.98 16.05
CA ASP A 93 -6.73 5.96 17.09
C ASP A 93 -6.90 4.55 16.53
N GLU A 94 -7.81 4.34 15.58
CA GLU A 94 -7.93 3.08 14.84
C GLU A 94 -6.67 2.78 14.01
N ILE A 95 -6.10 3.79 13.33
CA ILE A 95 -4.86 3.64 12.56
C ILE A 95 -3.68 3.27 13.47
N ARG A 96 -3.58 3.89 14.65
CA ARG A 96 -2.55 3.58 15.65
C ARG A 96 -2.70 2.19 16.27
N ALA A 97 -3.95 1.74 16.42
CA ALA A 97 -4.25 0.43 16.97
C ALA A 97 -3.98 -0.70 15.97
N GLU A 98 -3.82 -0.39 14.67
CA GLU A 98 -3.57 -1.40 13.65
C GLU A 98 -2.19 -2.04 13.86
N PRO A 99 -2.13 -3.34 14.22
CA PRO A 99 -0.87 -4.02 14.38
C PRO A 99 -0.22 -4.16 13.00
N THR A 100 1.06 -3.78 12.90
CA THR A 100 1.93 -4.17 11.78
C THR A 100 2.03 -5.70 11.79
N ARG A 101 1.06 -6.38 11.18
CA ARG A 101 0.91 -7.84 11.19
C ARG A 101 1.87 -8.53 10.24
#